data_AF-A0A2B8ANX0-F1
#
_entry.id   AF-A0A2B8ANX0-F1
#
_cell.length_a   1.000
_cell.length_b   1.000
_cell.length_c   1.000
_cell.angle_alpha   90.00
_cell.angle_beta   90.00
_cell.angle_gamma   90.00
#
_symmetry.space_group_name_H-M   'P 1'
#
loop_
_entity.id
_entity.type
_entity.pdbx_description
1 polymer ?
#
loop_
_entity_poly.entity_id
_entity_poly.type
_entity_poly.pdbx_seq_one_letter_code
_entity_poly.pdbx_strand_id
1 'polypeptide(L)'
;MSRAAFLRTAAGTALGGGLLLGAAATARASGNPAAPHGGSGAAARGRGASAAAGARGSGAAAAPEVTKVADLTGPGLTTRFRMEATDLGIPARTPDGRLLFVFGDTFEQARVGGGWWRSPVALWSDTTDLNAGVTWSGAVGGDAAQQLWAYEHDNPEFSTVLPSDVITIGGTMYLHVMVNKGLGNVVWTEIWRSDDSGATWRHTGAKFPPDAHGGLFQCLSWGLGDDGFVYVCATDFTRSKPIVMLRVRQDRIAEPAAYEPWGYRDGAWAWGNPVTPVLGGAFGELCLRPLAGKWVLTWFNAGDYRIDGIIVDTPTSDLTTAYRRTLVHGGEWGREDDAHVAQLYGGYVIPGSTLDDLHLSVSQWNTAEGWPYRVMQHRVRGFGG
;
A
#
# COMPACT_ATOMS: atom_id res chain seq x y z
N MET A 1 -13.64 13.26 -19.29
CA MET A 1 -12.40 13.99 -18.94
C MET A 1 -11.23 13.03 -19.17
N SER A 2 -10.03 13.50 -19.54
CA SER A 2 -8.89 12.59 -19.80
C SER A 2 -8.29 12.04 -18.50
N ARG A 3 -7.73 10.82 -18.54
CA ARG A 3 -7.13 10.16 -17.34
C ARG A 3 -6.09 11.04 -16.64
N ALA A 4 -5.30 11.81 -17.41
CA ALA A 4 -4.27 12.73 -16.90
C ALA A 4 -4.80 13.95 -16.11
N ALA A 5 -6.09 14.30 -16.21
CA ALA A 5 -6.65 15.45 -15.51
C ALA A 5 -6.97 15.18 -14.03
N PHE A 6 -7.34 13.93 -13.69
CA PHE A 6 -7.81 13.55 -12.35
C PHE A 6 -6.68 13.52 -11.31
N LEU A 7 -5.50 13.01 -11.71
CA LEU A 7 -4.40 12.69 -10.80
C LEU A 7 -3.54 13.90 -10.37
N ARG A 8 -3.67 15.05 -11.04
CA ARG A 8 -3.04 16.31 -10.57
C ARG A 8 -3.51 16.70 -9.17
N THR A 9 -4.72 16.30 -8.78
CA THR A 9 -5.31 16.56 -7.46
C THR A 9 -4.78 15.65 -6.34
N ALA A 10 -4.06 14.57 -6.68
CA ALA A 10 -3.64 13.53 -5.73
C ALA A 10 -2.12 13.38 -5.59
N ALA A 11 -1.33 14.12 -6.37
CA ALA A 11 0.12 13.89 -6.50
C ALA A 11 1.00 15.16 -6.43
N GLY A 12 0.46 16.32 -6.00
CA GLY A 12 1.34 17.46 -5.71
C GLY A 12 0.68 18.84 -5.59
N THR A 13 0.60 19.35 -4.36
CA THR A 13 0.61 20.79 -4.05
C THR A 13 1.66 21.09 -2.98
N ALA A 14 2.92 20.74 -3.26
CA ALA A 14 4.06 20.96 -2.38
C ALA A 14 5.29 21.43 -3.18
N LEU A 15 5.29 22.69 -3.60
CA LEU A 15 6.46 23.54 -3.92
C LEU A 15 5.94 24.98 -4.10
N GLY A 16 6.74 26.00 -3.74
CA GLY A 16 6.29 27.39 -3.86
C GLY A 16 7.40 28.43 -3.70
N GLY A 17 7.04 29.72 -3.78
CA GLY A 17 7.89 30.84 -3.35
C GLY A 17 8.35 31.83 -4.44
N GLY A 18 7.58 32.90 -4.67
CA GLY A 18 8.00 34.12 -5.37
C GLY A 18 8.05 34.06 -6.91
N LEU A 19 8.05 35.17 -7.66
CA LEU A 19 8.04 36.62 -7.35
C LEU A 19 7.64 37.37 -8.67
N LEU A 20 7.09 38.58 -8.79
CA LEU A 20 6.68 39.69 -7.89
C LEU A 20 5.12 39.91 -8.05
N LEU A 21 4.45 41.06 -8.30
CA LEU A 21 4.75 42.51 -8.42
C LEU A 21 3.45 43.34 -8.30
N GLY A 22 3.47 44.48 -7.59
CA GLY A 22 2.53 45.61 -7.81
C GLY A 22 1.65 46.05 -6.63
N ALA A 23 1.96 47.23 -6.07
CA ALA A 23 1.13 48.24 -5.39
C ALA A 23 -0.31 47.93 -4.87
N ALA A 24 -0.81 48.46 -3.73
CA ALA A 24 -0.27 49.25 -2.59
C ALA A 24 -1.43 49.35 -1.52
N ALA A 25 -1.53 50.24 -0.52
CA ALA A 25 -0.70 51.33 0.03
C ALA A 25 -1.14 51.70 1.46
N THR A 26 -0.21 52.16 2.32
CA THR A 26 -0.44 52.92 3.59
C THR A 26 -1.22 52.23 4.73
N ALA A 27 -0.99 52.50 6.03
CA ALA A 27 -0.15 53.51 6.69
C ALA A 27 0.45 53.02 8.05
N ARG A 28 1.43 53.80 8.55
CA ARG A 28 1.69 54.28 9.94
C ARG A 28 0.86 53.69 11.12
N ALA A 29 1.32 53.65 12.38
CA ALA A 29 2.60 53.94 13.09
C ALA A 29 2.28 53.95 14.63
N SER A 30 3.19 53.95 15.63
CA SER A 30 4.58 53.49 15.80
C SER A 30 4.99 53.70 17.28
N GLY A 31 5.77 52.82 17.93
CA GLY A 31 6.27 53.08 19.29
C GLY A 31 7.08 51.93 19.91
N ASN A 32 8.20 52.26 20.56
CA ASN A 32 9.16 51.39 21.25
C ASN A 32 10.03 52.28 22.18
N PRO A 33 10.88 51.76 23.10
CA PRO A 33 10.74 50.69 24.08
C PRO A 33 10.67 51.23 25.54
N ALA A 34 10.56 50.36 26.56
CA ALA A 34 11.01 50.67 27.92
C ALA A 34 11.44 49.42 28.73
N ALA A 35 12.55 49.58 29.47
CA ALA A 35 13.10 48.73 30.53
C ALA A 35 14.02 49.66 31.39
N PRO A 36 14.73 49.24 32.46
CA PRO A 36 14.78 47.94 33.15
C PRO A 36 14.65 48.05 34.69
N HIS A 37 14.74 46.91 35.41
CA HIS A 37 15.36 46.72 36.75
C HIS A 37 15.47 45.20 37.00
N GLY A 38 16.37 44.63 37.81
CA GLY A 38 17.47 45.22 38.58
C GLY A 38 17.58 44.63 40.00
N GLY A 39 18.31 43.51 40.19
CA GLY A 39 18.51 42.92 41.53
C GLY A 39 19.42 41.68 41.53
N SER A 40 20.27 41.53 42.55
CA SER A 40 21.27 40.46 42.71
C SER A 40 21.33 39.98 44.17
N GLY A 41 21.72 38.71 44.43
CA GLY A 41 21.64 38.18 45.80
C GLY A 41 22.22 36.79 46.09
N ALA A 42 23.56 36.70 46.18
CA ALA A 42 24.32 35.70 46.95
C ALA A 42 24.12 34.18 46.67
N ALA A 43 24.88 33.34 47.38
CA ALA A 43 25.01 31.91 47.11
C ALA A 43 25.15 31.07 48.39
N ALA A 44 24.80 29.78 48.31
CA ALA A 44 25.10 28.76 49.32
C ALA A 44 25.73 27.53 48.66
N ARG A 45 26.76 26.94 49.28
CA ARG A 45 27.43 25.72 48.80
C ARG A 45 26.93 24.49 49.57
N GLY A 46 26.39 23.51 48.85
CA GLY A 46 26.18 22.15 49.34
C GLY A 46 26.93 21.15 48.46
N ARG A 47 27.67 20.21 49.05
CA ARG A 47 28.27 19.07 48.33
C ARG A 47 27.42 17.83 48.57
N GLY A 48 26.96 17.17 47.51
CA GLY A 48 26.21 15.91 47.56
C GLY A 48 26.55 15.05 46.34
N ALA A 49 26.67 13.74 46.54
CA ALA A 49 27.25 12.80 45.59
C ALA A 49 26.65 12.85 44.17
N SER A 50 27.52 12.87 43.15
CA SER A 50 27.15 12.69 41.75
C SER A 50 26.86 11.21 41.46
N ALA A 51 25.60 10.80 41.62
CA ALA A 51 25.12 9.54 41.06
C ALA A 51 25.08 9.67 39.54
N ALA A 52 26.06 9.09 38.84
CA ALA A 52 26.09 9.03 37.39
C ALA A 52 25.02 8.06 36.88
N ALA A 53 23.77 8.53 36.80
CA ALA A 53 22.71 7.86 36.08
C ALA A 53 23.12 7.78 34.60
N GLY A 54 23.67 6.64 34.20
CA GLY A 54 24.17 6.42 32.85
C GLY A 54 23.03 6.61 31.85
N ALA A 55 23.08 7.71 31.10
CA ALA A 55 22.15 7.96 30.02
C ALA A 55 22.34 6.87 28.96
N ARG A 56 21.48 5.83 29.02
CA ARG A 56 21.23 4.96 27.88
C ARG A 56 20.61 5.83 26.80
N GLY A 57 21.45 6.41 25.96
CA GLY A 57 21.00 7.03 24.72
C GLY A 57 20.23 5.98 23.95
N SER A 58 18.92 6.15 23.84
CA SER A 58 18.11 5.46 22.85
C SER A 58 18.59 5.96 21.49
N GLY A 59 19.62 5.30 20.95
CA GLY A 59 20.02 5.52 19.58
C GLY A 59 18.80 5.32 18.71
N ALA A 60 18.44 6.33 17.92
CA ALA A 60 17.37 6.18 16.95
C ALA A 60 17.72 4.98 16.07
N ALA A 61 16.80 4.01 15.95
CA ALA A 61 17.02 2.84 15.12
C ALA A 61 17.40 3.33 13.71
N ALA A 62 18.49 2.80 13.16
CA ALA A 62 19.02 3.27 11.89
C ALA A 62 17.94 3.19 10.81
N ALA A 63 17.97 4.11 9.83
CA ALA A 63 17.06 4.02 8.70
C ALA A 63 17.26 2.64 8.01
N PRO A 64 16.17 1.95 7.61
CA PRO A 64 16.29 0.69 6.89
C PRO A 64 17.16 0.85 5.64
N GLU A 65 18.00 -0.13 5.36
CA GLU A 65 18.80 -0.16 4.14
C GLU A 65 17.93 -0.65 2.99
N VAL A 66 17.81 0.14 1.93
CA VAL A 66 16.99 -0.19 0.76
C VAL A 66 17.90 -0.52 -0.43
N THR A 67 17.52 -1.50 -1.24
CA THR A 67 18.17 -1.81 -2.51
C THR A 67 17.12 -2.21 -3.55
N LYS A 68 17.17 -1.62 -4.75
CA LYS A 68 16.34 -2.06 -5.87
C LYS A 68 16.98 -3.32 -6.47
N VAL A 69 16.32 -4.46 -6.31
CA VAL A 69 16.81 -5.77 -6.78
C VAL A 69 16.65 -5.88 -8.30
N ALA A 70 15.47 -5.51 -8.82
CA ALA A 70 15.16 -5.59 -10.24
C ALA A 70 13.93 -4.74 -10.61
N ASP A 71 13.81 -4.39 -11.90
CA ASP A 71 12.49 -4.25 -12.52
C ASP A 71 11.89 -5.65 -12.67
N LEU A 72 10.60 -5.82 -12.37
CA LEU A 72 9.89 -7.11 -12.53
C LEU A 72 9.06 -7.18 -13.82
N THR A 73 8.59 -6.04 -14.33
CA THR A 73 7.77 -5.96 -15.54
C THR A 73 8.25 -4.86 -16.49
N GLY A 74 8.04 -5.09 -17.79
CA GLY A 74 8.40 -4.17 -18.88
C GLY A 74 9.14 -4.84 -20.04
N PRO A 75 9.64 -4.04 -20.99
CA PRO A 75 10.36 -4.49 -22.18
C PRO A 75 11.50 -5.45 -21.88
N GLY A 76 11.47 -6.62 -22.53
CA GLY A 76 12.42 -7.72 -22.35
C GLY A 76 12.10 -8.65 -21.16
N LEU A 77 11.38 -8.16 -20.14
CA LEU A 77 11.04 -8.92 -18.92
C LEU A 77 9.72 -9.66 -19.06
N THR A 78 8.68 -8.97 -19.54
CA THR A 78 7.31 -9.48 -19.66
C THR A 78 6.74 -9.38 -21.08
N THR A 79 7.55 -8.96 -22.05
CA THR A 79 7.28 -9.05 -23.51
C THR A 79 6.74 -10.42 -23.92
N ARG A 80 7.31 -11.52 -23.39
CA ARG A 80 6.90 -12.88 -23.73
C ARG A 80 5.43 -13.18 -23.42
N PHE A 81 4.83 -12.43 -22.50
CA PHE A 81 3.42 -12.56 -22.10
C PHE A 81 2.51 -11.46 -22.68
N ARG A 82 3.03 -10.61 -23.59
CA ARG A 82 2.36 -9.41 -24.13
C ARG A 82 1.95 -8.43 -23.02
N MET A 83 2.83 -8.22 -22.04
CA MET A 83 2.56 -7.52 -20.79
C MET A 83 3.62 -6.43 -20.55
N GLU A 84 3.62 -5.41 -21.39
CA GLU A 84 4.70 -4.40 -21.43
C GLU A 84 4.51 -3.24 -20.45
N ALA A 85 3.26 -2.97 -20.05
CA ALA A 85 2.94 -1.89 -19.11
C ALA A 85 1.84 -2.37 -18.16
N THR A 86 2.10 -2.35 -16.85
CA THR A 86 1.28 -3.05 -15.83
C THR A 86 1.68 -2.62 -14.41
N ASP A 87 0.80 -2.81 -13.43
CA ASP A 87 1.00 -2.38 -12.05
C ASP A 87 0.49 -3.36 -10.97
N LEU A 88 0.61 -2.92 -9.72
CA LEU A 88 0.31 -3.60 -8.46
C LEU A 88 1.27 -4.77 -8.17
N GLY A 89 1.18 -5.86 -8.93
CA GLY A 89 2.01 -7.05 -8.74
C GLY A 89 1.89 -7.63 -7.33
N ILE A 90 0.66 -7.87 -6.89
CA ILE A 90 0.28 -8.33 -5.55
C ILE A 90 0.66 -9.81 -5.39
N PRO A 91 1.53 -10.19 -4.44
CA PRO A 91 2.03 -11.55 -4.32
C PRO A 91 1.25 -12.38 -3.29
N ALA A 92 0.99 -13.64 -3.64
CA ALA A 92 0.56 -14.71 -2.74
C ALA A 92 1.29 -16.02 -3.07
N ARG A 93 1.41 -16.93 -2.10
CA ARG A 93 1.90 -18.30 -2.35
C ARG A 93 0.72 -19.20 -2.68
N THR A 94 0.78 -19.91 -3.79
CA THR A 94 -0.27 -20.81 -4.28
C THR A 94 -0.35 -22.10 -3.43
N PRO A 95 -1.45 -22.86 -3.50
CA PRO A 95 -1.54 -24.21 -2.95
C PRO A 95 -0.48 -25.20 -3.46
N ASP A 96 0.00 -25.05 -4.70
CA ASP A 96 1.11 -25.85 -5.24
C ASP A 96 2.52 -25.33 -4.87
N GLY A 97 2.61 -24.28 -4.06
CA GLY A 97 3.84 -23.76 -3.48
C GLY A 97 4.55 -22.69 -4.31
N ARG A 98 4.18 -22.48 -5.59
CA ARG A 98 4.66 -21.36 -6.41
C ARG A 98 4.22 -20.01 -5.85
N LEU A 99 4.82 -18.92 -6.33
CA LEU A 99 4.29 -17.57 -6.15
C LEU A 99 3.32 -17.24 -7.30
N LEU A 100 2.21 -16.59 -6.98
CA LEU A 100 1.34 -15.90 -7.94
C LEU A 100 1.47 -14.40 -7.68
N PHE A 101 1.70 -13.62 -8.72
CA PHE A 101 1.63 -12.16 -8.70
C PHE A 101 0.42 -11.72 -9.52
N VAL A 102 -0.51 -10.97 -8.91
CA VAL A 102 -1.72 -10.46 -9.56
C VAL A 102 -1.57 -8.96 -9.84
N PHE A 103 -1.87 -8.54 -11.06
CA PHE A 103 -1.61 -7.21 -11.58
C PHE A 103 -2.90 -6.50 -12.02
N GLY A 104 -2.88 -5.17 -12.03
CA GLY A 104 -4.01 -4.33 -12.43
C GLY A 104 -4.12 -4.09 -13.94
N ASP A 105 -4.46 -2.86 -14.31
CA ASP A 105 -4.60 -2.40 -15.70
C ASP A 105 -3.33 -2.78 -16.47
N THR A 106 -3.45 -3.65 -17.48
CA THR A 106 -2.30 -4.26 -18.16
C THR A 106 -2.40 -4.11 -19.67
N PHE A 107 -1.33 -3.62 -20.29
CA PHE A 107 -1.28 -3.24 -21.70
C PHE A 107 -0.17 -3.98 -22.45
N GLU A 108 -0.42 -4.21 -23.74
CA GLU A 108 0.50 -4.91 -24.66
C GLU A 108 1.70 -4.07 -25.12
N GLN A 109 1.60 -2.74 -25.09
CA GLN A 109 2.68 -1.83 -25.46
C GLN A 109 3.16 -1.08 -24.21
N ALA A 110 4.42 -0.62 -24.23
CA ALA A 110 5.06 0.09 -23.11
C ALA A 110 4.52 1.53 -22.90
N ARG A 111 3.21 1.65 -22.63
CA ARG A 111 2.48 2.84 -22.13
C ARG A 111 1.06 2.45 -21.71
N VAL A 112 0.47 3.19 -20.77
CA VAL A 112 -0.96 3.08 -20.44
C VAL A 112 -1.83 3.30 -21.69
N GLY A 113 -2.82 2.42 -21.91
CA GLY A 113 -3.68 2.43 -23.10
C GLY A 113 -3.01 1.87 -24.37
N GLY A 114 -1.85 1.22 -24.25
CA GLY A 114 -1.07 0.73 -25.38
C GLY A 114 -1.48 -0.66 -25.88
N GLY A 115 -2.23 -0.73 -26.98
CA GLY A 115 -2.59 -2.02 -27.61
C GLY A 115 -3.70 -2.75 -26.85
N TRP A 116 -3.64 -4.09 -26.81
CA TRP A 116 -4.59 -4.90 -26.04
C TRP A 116 -4.51 -4.57 -24.54
N TRP A 117 -5.65 -4.23 -23.93
CA TRP A 117 -5.84 -3.98 -22.50
C TRP A 117 -6.52 -5.18 -21.82
N ARG A 118 -6.07 -5.54 -20.62
CA ARG A 118 -6.65 -6.56 -19.73
C ARG A 118 -6.57 -6.09 -18.26
N SER A 119 -7.51 -6.49 -17.41
CA SER A 119 -7.36 -6.44 -15.95
C SER A 119 -8.36 -7.36 -15.21
N PRO A 120 -8.02 -7.91 -14.03
CA PRO A 120 -6.68 -8.21 -13.57
C PRO A 120 -6.02 -9.26 -14.48
N VAL A 121 -4.71 -9.37 -14.43
CA VAL A 121 -3.94 -10.51 -15.00
C VAL A 121 -3.03 -11.11 -13.93
N ALA A 122 -2.43 -12.28 -14.15
CA ALA A 122 -1.44 -12.80 -13.22
C ALA A 122 -0.31 -13.60 -13.88
N LEU A 123 0.85 -13.60 -13.21
CA LEU A 123 2.04 -14.36 -13.54
C LEU A 123 2.41 -15.30 -12.38
N TRP A 124 2.95 -16.47 -12.71
CA TRP A 124 3.57 -17.37 -11.75
C TRP A 124 5.09 -17.17 -11.70
N SER A 125 5.65 -17.40 -10.51
CA SER A 125 7.09 -17.44 -10.28
C SER A 125 7.45 -18.63 -9.39
N ASP A 126 8.53 -19.31 -9.76
CA ASP A 126 9.10 -20.43 -9.01
C ASP A 126 10.32 -19.97 -8.18
N THR A 127 10.55 -18.65 -8.07
CA THR A 127 11.70 -18.06 -7.37
C THR A 127 11.69 -18.39 -5.88
N THR A 128 12.79 -18.98 -5.41
CA THR A 128 13.06 -19.28 -4.00
C THR A 128 14.10 -18.34 -3.38
N ASP A 129 15.10 -17.90 -4.16
CA ASP A 129 16.05 -16.87 -3.75
C ASP A 129 15.57 -15.48 -4.21
N LEU A 130 15.00 -14.71 -3.29
CA LEU A 130 14.55 -13.35 -3.56
C LEU A 130 15.72 -12.34 -3.70
N ASN A 131 16.95 -12.69 -3.30
CA ASN A 131 18.13 -11.84 -3.50
C ASN A 131 18.51 -11.71 -4.98
N ALA A 132 18.28 -12.77 -5.76
CA ALA A 132 18.56 -12.82 -7.20
C ALA A 132 17.47 -12.15 -8.07
N GLY A 133 16.34 -11.76 -7.46
CA GLY A 133 15.19 -11.19 -8.15
C GLY A 133 14.12 -12.22 -8.54
N VAL A 134 12.85 -11.81 -8.48
CA VAL A 134 11.70 -12.62 -8.92
C VAL A 134 11.74 -12.80 -10.43
N THR A 135 11.66 -14.04 -10.89
CA THR A 135 11.64 -14.43 -12.30
C THR A 135 10.37 -15.23 -12.63
N TRP A 136 9.81 -14.99 -13.82
CA TRP A 136 8.52 -15.54 -14.21
C TRP A 136 8.63 -16.93 -14.83
N SER A 137 7.94 -17.92 -14.26
CA SER A 137 7.86 -19.27 -14.82
C SER A 137 6.80 -19.36 -15.93
N GLY A 138 5.60 -18.80 -15.71
CA GLY A 138 4.52 -18.74 -16.71
C GLY A 138 3.48 -17.66 -16.44
N ALA A 139 2.48 -17.56 -17.32
CA ALA A 139 1.36 -16.64 -17.16
C ALA A 139 0.02 -17.38 -17.06
N VAL A 140 -0.92 -16.82 -16.30
CA VAL A 140 -2.30 -17.32 -16.30
C VAL A 140 -2.90 -17.10 -17.69
N GLY A 141 -3.36 -18.18 -18.32
CA GLY A 141 -3.81 -18.18 -19.71
C GLY A 141 -2.79 -18.65 -20.75
N GLY A 142 -1.61 -19.11 -20.34
CA GLY A 142 -0.63 -19.78 -21.22
C GLY A 142 0.42 -18.84 -21.80
N ASP A 143 0.52 -18.75 -23.13
CA ASP A 143 1.56 -17.99 -23.82
C ASP A 143 1.50 -16.48 -23.53
N ALA A 144 0.30 -15.95 -23.27
CA ALA A 144 0.08 -14.55 -22.90
C ALA A 144 -0.64 -14.48 -21.55
N ALA A 145 -0.37 -13.40 -20.79
CA ALA A 145 -1.10 -13.11 -19.56
C ALA A 145 -2.53 -12.68 -19.91
N GLN A 146 -3.47 -13.61 -19.76
CA GLN A 146 -4.90 -13.40 -20.03
C GLN A 146 -5.57 -12.67 -18.85
N GLN A 147 -6.75 -12.12 -19.13
CA GLN A 147 -7.60 -11.56 -18.10
C GLN A 147 -8.16 -12.67 -17.21
N LEU A 148 -8.07 -12.52 -15.88
CA LEU A 148 -8.45 -13.58 -14.93
C LEU A 148 -9.94 -13.94 -15.00
N TRP A 149 -10.80 -12.97 -15.34
CA TRP A 149 -12.20 -13.19 -15.71
C TRP A 149 -12.59 -12.29 -16.90
N ALA A 150 -13.39 -12.81 -17.82
CA ALA A 150 -13.67 -12.17 -19.10
C ALA A 150 -14.76 -11.08 -19.01
N TYR A 151 -14.40 -9.84 -19.32
CA TYR A 151 -15.33 -8.72 -19.49
C TYR A 151 -14.81 -7.72 -20.54
N GLU A 152 -15.71 -6.87 -21.07
CA GLU A 152 -15.35 -5.77 -21.98
C GLU A 152 -14.96 -4.51 -21.19
N HIS A 153 -13.79 -3.94 -21.47
CA HIS A 153 -13.35 -2.68 -20.89
C HIS A 153 -14.16 -1.47 -21.42
N ASP A 154 -14.37 -0.45 -20.57
CA ASP A 154 -15.20 0.74 -20.86
C ASP A 154 -16.62 0.41 -21.36
N ASN A 155 -17.25 -0.61 -20.75
CA ASN A 155 -18.62 -1.02 -20.98
C ASN A 155 -19.66 -0.09 -20.29
N PRO A 156 -20.97 -0.23 -20.58
CA PRO A 156 -21.99 0.67 -20.05
C PRO A 156 -22.12 0.68 -18.51
N GLU A 157 -21.70 -0.37 -17.81
CA GLU A 157 -21.73 -0.47 -16.35
C GLU A 157 -20.40 0.01 -15.72
N PHE A 158 -19.25 -0.46 -16.20
CA PHE A 158 -17.92 -0.15 -15.63
C PHE A 158 -16.79 -0.12 -16.67
N SER A 159 -15.64 0.44 -16.27
CA SER A 159 -14.44 0.60 -17.11
C SER A 159 -13.42 -0.52 -16.95
N THR A 160 -13.12 -0.92 -15.71
CA THR A 160 -12.09 -1.90 -15.40
C THR A 160 -12.29 -2.49 -14.00
N VAL A 161 -11.63 -3.61 -13.74
CA VAL A 161 -11.64 -4.34 -12.47
C VAL A 161 -10.21 -4.43 -11.97
N LEU A 162 -9.91 -3.76 -10.86
CA LEU A 162 -8.55 -3.65 -10.31
C LEU A 162 -8.44 -4.51 -9.04
N PRO A 163 -7.43 -5.37 -8.88
CA PRO A 163 -7.26 -6.14 -7.66
C PRO A 163 -6.82 -5.23 -6.50
N SER A 164 -7.14 -5.57 -5.26
CA SER A 164 -6.53 -4.92 -4.07
C SER A 164 -5.67 -5.87 -3.26
N ASP A 165 -6.10 -7.12 -3.06
CA ASP A 165 -5.28 -8.17 -2.47
C ASP A 165 -5.72 -9.60 -2.85
N VAL A 166 -4.80 -10.55 -2.71
CA VAL A 166 -4.99 -12.00 -2.93
C VAL A 166 -4.50 -12.79 -1.71
N ILE A 167 -5.29 -13.78 -1.27
CA ILE A 167 -4.94 -14.66 -0.14
C ILE A 167 -5.21 -16.13 -0.47
N THR A 168 -4.38 -17.02 0.08
CA THR A 168 -4.55 -18.48 -0.01
C THR A 168 -5.03 -19.01 1.33
N ILE A 169 -6.11 -19.79 1.33
CA ILE A 169 -6.73 -20.41 2.50
C ILE A 169 -6.91 -21.90 2.19
N GLY A 170 -6.03 -22.73 2.75
CA GLY A 170 -5.95 -24.15 2.42
C GLY A 170 -5.64 -24.36 0.93
N GLY A 171 -6.47 -25.16 0.24
CA GLY A 171 -6.35 -25.43 -1.20
C GLY A 171 -6.95 -24.38 -2.14
N THR A 172 -7.42 -23.24 -1.61
CA THR A 172 -8.19 -22.24 -2.36
C THR A 172 -7.51 -20.88 -2.31
N MET A 173 -7.53 -20.14 -3.43
CA MET A 173 -7.13 -18.74 -3.48
C MET A 173 -8.36 -17.84 -3.62
N TYR A 174 -8.36 -16.70 -2.93
CA TYR A 174 -9.37 -15.65 -3.03
C TYR A 174 -8.71 -14.35 -3.45
N LEU A 175 -9.39 -13.57 -4.30
CA LEU A 175 -8.94 -12.28 -4.82
C LEU A 175 -10.02 -11.23 -4.55
N HIS A 176 -9.68 -10.14 -3.88
CA HIS A 176 -10.56 -8.98 -3.77
C HIS A 176 -10.32 -8.02 -4.93
N VAL A 177 -11.40 -7.56 -5.57
CA VAL A 177 -11.33 -6.64 -6.70
C VAL A 177 -12.27 -5.43 -6.54
N MET A 178 -11.81 -4.29 -7.03
CA MET A 178 -12.49 -3.00 -7.10
C MET A 178 -13.00 -2.75 -8.52
N VAL A 179 -14.31 -2.83 -8.73
CA VAL A 179 -14.90 -2.54 -10.04
C VAL A 179 -15.10 -1.03 -10.18
N ASN A 180 -14.47 -0.44 -11.19
CA ASN A 180 -14.28 0.99 -11.36
C ASN A 180 -14.95 1.49 -12.64
N LYS A 181 -15.75 2.56 -12.57
CA LYS A 181 -16.36 3.25 -13.73
C LYS A 181 -15.66 4.59 -13.97
N GLY A 182 -14.60 4.56 -14.78
CA GLY A 182 -13.50 5.51 -14.71
C GLY A 182 -12.57 5.22 -13.52
N LEU A 183 -11.30 5.61 -13.62
CA LEU A 183 -10.33 5.42 -12.53
C LEU A 183 -10.69 6.30 -11.32
N GLY A 184 -10.72 5.70 -10.13
CA GLY A 184 -11.03 6.39 -8.87
C GLY A 184 -12.51 6.40 -8.48
N ASN A 185 -13.38 5.80 -9.30
CA ASN A 185 -14.82 5.74 -9.05
C ASN A 185 -15.26 4.27 -8.93
N VAL A 186 -15.07 3.71 -7.73
CA VAL A 186 -15.52 2.36 -7.39
C VAL A 186 -17.05 2.32 -7.41
N VAL A 187 -17.62 1.42 -8.21
CA VAL A 187 -19.07 1.18 -8.30
C VAL A 187 -19.52 -0.02 -7.46
N TRP A 188 -18.62 -0.96 -7.17
CA TRP A 188 -18.71 -1.96 -6.10
C TRP A 188 -17.33 -2.61 -5.89
N THR A 189 -17.19 -3.40 -4.83
CA THR A 189 -16.11 -4.39 -4.74
C THR A 189 -16.67 -5.81 -4.63
N GLU A 190 -15.87 -6.81 -4.94
CA GLU A 190 -16.28 -8.21 -4.90
C GLU A 190 -15.11 -9.17 -4.69
N ILE A 191 -15.43 -10.44 -4.43
CA ILE A 191 -14.43 -11.50 -4.20
C ILE A 191 -14.56 -12.57 -5.29
N TRP A 192 -13.44 -12.89 -5.94
CA TRP A 192 -13.28 -14.02 -6.84
C TRP A 192 -12.53 -15.16 -6.14
N ARG A 193 -12.67 -16.38 -6.67
CA ARG A 193 -12.07 -17.60 -6.15
C ARG A 193 -11.39 -18.40 -7.26
N SER A 194 -10.24 -19.00 -6.94
CA SER A 194 -9.55 -20.04 -7.70
C SER A 194 -9.36 -21.27 -6.81
N ASP A 195 -9.49 -22.46 -7.38
CA ASP A 195 -9.27 -23.76 -6.72
C ASP A 195 -8.13 -24.56 -7.39
N ASP A 196 -7.31 -23.87 -8.19
CA ASP A 196 -6.32 -24.43 -9.12
C ASP A 196 -5.04 -23.55 -9.21
N SER A 197 -4.58 -23.05 -8.05
CA SER A 197 -3.38 -22.21 -7.92
C SER A 197 -3.38 -20.93 -8.76
N GLY A 198 -4.56 -20.35 -8.97
CA GLY A 198 -4.75 -19.12 -9.73
C GLY A 198 -4.93 -19.31 -11.24
N ALA A 199 -5.06 -20.55 -11.73
CA ALA A 199 -5.18 -20.82 -13.16
C ALA A 199 -6.55 -20.46 -13.76
N THR A 200 -7.64 -20.63 -12.99
CA THR A 200 -8.98 -20.18 -13.37
C THR A 200 -9.67 -19.46 -12.21
N TRP A 201 -10.48 -18.45 -12.52
CA TRP A 201 -11.16 -17.63 -11.52
C TRP A 201 -12.66 -17.54 -11.79
N ARG A 202 -13.44 -17.51 -10.70
CA ARG A 202 -14.89 -17.39 -10.71
C ARG A 202 -15.38 -16.45 -9.59
N HIS A 203 -16.45 -15.71 -9.85
CA HIS A 203 -17.12 -14.92 -8.82
C HIS A 203 -17.58 -15.82 -7.67
N THR A 204 -17.45 -15.35 -6.43
CA THR A 204 -18.02 -16.04 -5.26
C THR A 204 -19.50 -15.68 -5.02
N GLY A 205 -19.96 -14.55 -5.56
CA GLY A 205 -21.23 -13.92 -5.21
C GLY A 205 -21.12 -12.88 -4.09
N ALA A 206 -19.98 -12.78 -3.40
CA ALA A 206 -19.72 -11.70 -2.45
C ALA A 206 -19.53 -10.37 -3.20
N LYS A 207 -20.48 -9.45 -3.07
CA LYS A 207 -20.47 -8.09 -3.65
C LYS A 207 -20.78 -7.07 -2.55
N PHE A 208 -19.94 -6.04 -2.44
CA PHE A 208 -20.02 -4.99 -1.42
C PHE A 208 -20.35 -3.64 -2.11
N PRO A 209 -21.29 -2.84 -1.58
CA PRO A 209 -21.65 -1.56 -2.18
C PRO A 209 -20.50 -0.55 -2.02
N PRO A 210 -20.38 0.47 -2.90
CA PRO A 210 -19.22 1.35 -2.95
C PRO A 210 -19.11 2.31 -1.75
N ASP A 211 -20.21 2.50 -1.02
CA ASP A 211 -20.32 3.23 0.23
C ASP A 211 -20.18 2.33 1.47
N ALA A 212 -19.86 1.04 1.31
CA ALA A 212 -19.64 0.11 2.42
C ALA A 212 -18.67 0.70 3.44
N HIS A 213 -19.10 0.72 4.71
CA HIS A 213 -18.38 1.31 5.84
C HIS A 213 -18.01 2.79 5.64
N GLY A 214 -18.83 3.58 4.91
CA GLY A 214 -18.52 4.98 4.54
C GLY A 214 -17.62 5.10 3.31
N GLY A 215 -17.62 4.06 2.46
CA GLY A 215 -16.66 3.88 1.36
C GLY A 215 -15.24 3.70 1.88
N LEU A 216 -15.07 2.93 2.96
CA LEU A 216 -13.78 2.52 3.55
C LEU A 216 -13.46 1.05 3.27
N PHE A 217 -14.38 0.31 2.65
CA PHE A 217 -14.16 -1.06 2.18
C PHE A 217 -13.98 -1.07 0.65
N GLN A 218 -13.02 -0.28 0.15
CA GLN A 218 -12.74 -0.19 -1.29
C GLN A 218 -11.38 -0.82 -1.60
N CYS A 219 -10.28 -0.23 -1.14
CA CYS A 219 -8.95 -0.83 -1.25
C CYS A 219 -8.63 -1.54 0.07
N LEU A 220 -8.44 -2.86 0.04
CA LEU A 220 -8.19 -3.67 1.25
C LEU A 220 -7.08 -4.69 1.08
N SER A 221 -6.58 -5.19 2.20
CA SER A 221 -5.65 -6.32 2.28
C SER A 221 -5.96 -7.27 3.45
N TRP A 222 -5.65 -8.55 3.24
CA TRP A 222 -5.97 -9.68 4.10
C TRP A 222 -4.75 -10.35 4.72
N GLY A 223 -4.87 -10.72 6.00
CA GLY A 223 -3.96 -11.67 6.64
C GLY A 223 -4.73 -12.73 7.45
N LEU A 224 -4.39 -14.01 7.27
CA LEU A 224 -5.01 -15.13 7.96
C LEU A 224 -4.36 -15.36 9.33
N GLY A 225 -5.12 -15.22 10.41
CA GLY A 225 -4.70 -15.55 11.77
C GLY A 225 -4.71 -17.06 12.07
N ASP A 226 -3.94 -17.45 13.06
CA ASP A 226 -3.90 -18.81 13.62
C ASP A 226 -5.17 -19.17 14.41
N ASP A 227 -5.97 -18.17 14.80
CA ASP A 227 -7.32 -18.33 15.37
C ASP A 227 -8.42 -18.68 14.32
N GLY A 228 -8.06 -18.70 13.03
CA GLY A 228 -8.95 -18.98 11.91
C GLY A 228 -9.82 -17.81 11.47
N PHE A 229 -9.51 -16.58 11.87
CA PHE A 229 -10.06 -15.37 11.26
C PHE A 229 -9.11 -14.80 10.19
N VAL A 230 -9.68 -14.32 9.09
CA VAL A 230 -9.00 -13.44 8.13
C VAL A 230 -9.23 -12.00 8.57
N TYR A 231 -8.15 -11.32 8.93
CA TYR A 231 -8.13 -9.91 9.30
C TYR A 231 -7.98 -9.04 8.06
N VAL A 232 -8.60 -7.86 8.10
CA VAL A 232 -8.77 -6.98 6.93
C VAL A 232 -8.43 -5.55 7.30
N CYS A 233 -7.31 -5.03 6.79
CA CYS A 233 -7.08 -3.59 6.72
C CYS A 233 -7.76 -3.06 5.46
N ALA A 234 -8.54 -1.97 5.56
CA ALA A 234 -9.26 -1.39 4.42
C ALA A 234 -9.27 0.15 4.44
N THR A 235 -9.34 0.77 3.27
CA THR A 235 -9.40 2.22 3.02
C THR A 235 -10.19 2.53 1.73
N ASP A 236 -10.29 3.81 1.32
CA ASP A 236 -10.84 4.22 0.03
C ASP A 236 -9.89 3.95 -1.15
N PHE A 237 -10.42 3.83 -2.36
CA PHE A 237 -9.55 3.70 -3.54
C PHE A 237 -8.94 5.04 -3.98
N THR A 238 -9.56 6.17 -3.62
CA THR A 238 -9.03 7.51 -3.94
C THR A 238 -7.89 7.99 -3.02
N ARG A 239 -7.39 7.13 -2.13
CA ARG A 239 -6.26 7.37 -1.22
C ARG A 239 -6.44 8.61 -0.32
N SER A 240 -7.68 8.94 0.02
CA SER A 240 -8.08 10.16 0.73
C SER A 240 -8.54 9.94 2.18
N LYS A 241 -8.60 8.68 2.64
CA LYS A 241 -9.19 8.29 3.91
C LYS A 241 -8.23 7.50 4.83
N PRO A 242 -8.57 7.40 6.13
CA PRO A 242 -7.89 6.52 7.10
C PRO A 242 -8.07 5.03 6.81
N ILE A 243 -7.21 4.21 7.44
CA ILE A 243 -7.38 2.74 7.49
C ILE A 243 -8.38 2.37 8.59
N VAL A 244 -9.26 1.42 8.30
CA VAL A 244 -10.12 0.70 9.24
C VAL A 244 -9.77 -0.79 9.29
N MET A 245 -10.21 -1.48 10.34
CA MET A 245 -10.00 -2.91 10.54
C MET A 245 -11.33 -3.66 10.57
N LEU A 246 -11.39 -4.82 9.92
CA LEU A 246 -12.47 -5.81 10.01
C LEU A 246 -11.88 -7.22 10.14
N ARG A 247 -12.70 -8.22 10.46
CA ARG A 247 -12.34 -9.63 10.31
C ARG A 247 -13.51 -10.46 9.78
N VAL A 248 -13.21 -11.64 9.25
CA VAL A 248 -14.21 -12.65 8.86
C VAL A 248 -13.67 -14.04 9.19
N ARG A 249 -14.53 -15.01 9.50
CA ARG A 249 -14.10 -16.41 9.64
C ARG A 249 -13.58 -16.92 8.30
N GLN A 250 -12.46 -17.66 8.27
CA GLN A 250 -11.81 -18.08 7.02
C GLN A 250 -12.72 -18.92 6.10
N ASP A 251 -13.63 -19.71 6.67
CA ASP A 251 -14.64 -20.51 5.99
C ASP A 251 -15.83 -19.69 5.45
N ARG A 252 -15.93 -18.41 5.85
CA ARG A 252 -17.02 -17.47 5.55
C ARG A 252 -16.56 -16.23 4.76
N ILE A 253 -15.31 -16.20 4.27
CA ILE A 253 -14.74 -15.06 3.52
C ILE A 253 -15.58 -14.64 2.29
N ALA A 254 -16.33 -15.58 1.70
CA ALA A 254 -17.24 -15.34 0.59
C ALA A 254 -18.63 -14.79 1.00
N GLU A 255 -18.83 -14.38 2.25
CA GLU A 255 -20.13 -13.94 2.77
C GLU A 255 -20.06 -12.51 3.36
N PRO A 256 -20.51 -11.48 2.63
CA PRO A 256 -20.42 -10.08 3.09
C PRO A 256 -21.02 -9.80 4.47
N ALA A 257 -22.09 -10.52 4.84
CA ALA A 257 -22.74 -10.38 6.14
C ALA A 257 -21.99 -11.03 7.31
N ALA A 258 -20.91 -11.79 7.06
CA ALA A 258 -20.07 -12.42 8.07
C ALA A 258 -18.86 -11.54 8.49
N TYR A 259 -18.70 -10.35 7.92
CA TYR A 259 -17.62 -9.43 8.24
C TYR A 259 -17.92 -8.65 9.52
N GLU A 260 -17.09 -8.86 10.55
CA GLU A 260 -17.14 -8.16 11.83
C GLU A 260 -16.21 -6.93 11.79
N PRO A 261 -16.73 -5.69 11.81
CA PRO A 261 -15.89 -4.49 11.93
C PRO A 261 -15.27 -4.35 13.33
N TRP A 262 -14.07 -3.77 13.39
CA TRP A 262 -13.43 -3.32 14.63
C TRP A 262 -13.80 -1.85 14.89
N GLY A 263 -14.27 -1.54 16.08
CA GLY A 263 -14.74 -0.20 16.39
C GLY A 263 -14.72 0.16 17.87
N TYR A 264 -14.58 1.45 18.15
CA TYR A 264 -14.64 2.02 19.50
C TYR A 264 -16.05 2.54 19.78
N ARG A 265 -16.66 2.07 20.86
CA ARG A 265 -17.99 2.51 21.33
C ARG A 265 -18.05 2.39 22.85
N ASP A 266 -18.75 3.31 23.52
CA ASP A 266 -19.08 3.26 24.95
C ASP A 266 -17.87 3.01 25.89
N GLY A 267 -16.69 3.50 25.49
CA GLY A 267 -15.45 3.39 26.26
C GLY A 267 -14.55 2.20 25.91
N ALA A 268 -14.93 1.33 24.96
CA ALA A 268 -14.19 0.12 24.62
C ALA A 268 -14.08 -0.13 23.10
N TRP A 269 -12.98 -0.76 22.69
CA TRP A 269 -12.87 -1.38 21.37
C TRP A 269 -13.49 -2.78 21.38
N ALA A 270 -14.28 -3.12 20.36
CA ALA A 270 -14.87 -4.45 20.19
C ALA A 270 -15.14 -4.79 18.71
N TRP A 271 -15.28 -6.08 18.43
CA TRP A 271 -15.79 -6.60 17.17
C TRP A 271 -17.31 -6.40 17.08
N GLY A 272 -17.82 -6.05 15.90
CA GLY A 272 -19.23 -5.73 15.68
C GLY A 272 -19.61 -4.28 16.06
N ASN A 273 -18.68 -3.48 16.61
CA ASN A 273 -18.85 -2.03 16.68
C ASN A 273 -18.67 -1.40 15.29
N PRO A 274 -19.39 -0.32 14.95
CA PRO A 274 -19.18 0.43 13.70
C PRO A 274 -17.72 0.80 13.51
N VAL A 275 -17.23 0.69 12.27
CA VAL A 275 -15.82 0.94 11.94
C VAL A 275 -15.32 2.24 12.56
N THR A 276 -14.18 2.15 13.23
CA THR A 276 -13.44 3.31 13.74
C THR A 276 -12.06 3.31 13.08
N PRO A 277 -11.54 4.46 12.61
CA PRO A 277 -10.19 4.57 12.11
C PRO A 277 -9.16 3.96 13.08
N VAL A 278 -8.38 3.00 12.61
CA VAL A 278 -7.24 2.42 13.36
C VAL A 278 -5.93 3.14 13.06
N LEU A 279 -5.86 3.84 11.92
CA LEU A 279 -4.79 4.77 11.59
C LEU A 279 -5.35 5.97 10.82
N GLY A 280 -5.11 7.19 11.32
CA GLY A 280 -5.52 8.44 10.67
C GLY A 280 -4.53 8.90 9.59
N GLY A 281 -5.02 9.30 8.42
CA GLY A 281 -4.20 9.81 7.32
C GLY A 281 -4.86 9.65 5.95
N ALA A 282 -4.03 9.55 4.91
CA ALA A 282 -4.41 9.41 3.51
C ALA A 282 -3.58 8.27 2.88
N PHE A 283 -4.23 7.14 2.61
CA PHE A 283 -3.53 5.86 2.39
C PHE A 283 -4.10 5.08 1.20
N GLY A 284 -3.21 4.47 0.41
CA GLY A 284 -3.52 3.54 -0.68
C GLY A 284 -2.79 2.21 -0.53
N GLU A 285 -3.18 1.25 -1.38
CA GLU A 285 -2.52 -0.05 -1.62
C GLU A 285 -1.90 -0.70 -0.37
N LEU A 286 -2.75 -1.36 0.41
CA LEU A 286 -2.37 -1.98 1.68
C LEU A 286 -1.76 -3.38 1.46
N CYS A 287 -0.88 -3.82 2.37
CA CYS A 287 -0.43 -5.20 2.47
C CYS A 287 -0.29 -5.62 3.95
N LEU A 288 -1.31 -6.29 4.47
CA LEU A 288 -1.33 -6.92 5.80
C LEU A 288 -0.86 -8.37 5.66
N ARG A 289 0.17 -8.78 6.42
CA ARG A 289 0.66 -10.17 6.44
C ARG A 289 1.07 -10.61 7.84
N PRO A 290 0.65 -11.80 8.33
CA PRO A 290 1.32 -12.45 9.44
C PRO A 290 2.72 -12.88 9.01
N LEU A 291 3.75 -12.57 9.80
CA LEU A 291 5.15 -12.90 9.49
C LEU A 291 5.94 -13.15 10.78
N ALA A 292 6.58 -14.33 10.89
CA ALA A 292 7.44 -14.72 12.00
C ALA A 292 6.83 -14.51 13.42
N GLY A 293 5.52 -14.76 13.58
CA GLY A 293 4.81 -14.57 14.85
C GLY A 293 4.48 -13.10 15.19
N LYS A 294 4.63 -12.20 14.22
CA LYS A 294 4.18 -10.79 14.26
C LYS A 294 3.21 -10.53 13.11
N TRP A 295 2.65 -9.34 13.11
CA TRP A 295 1.86 -8.81 12.00
C TRP A 295 2.58 -7.63 11.37
N VAL A 296 2.80 -7.70 10.06
CA VAL A 296 3.35 -6.63 9.26
C VAL A 296 2.20 -5.97 8.49
N LEU A 297 2.15 -4.64 8.53
CA LEU A 297 1.34 -3.85 7.61
C LEU A 297 2.27 -2.89 6.87
N THR A 298 2.31 -2.99 5.55
CA THR A 298 2.92 -1.99 4.65
C THR A 298 1.83 -1.33 3.82
N TRP A 299 2.04 -0.08 3.40
CA TRP A 299 1.06 0.66 2.60
C TRP A 299 1.71 1.82 1.83
N PHE A 300 1.05 2.26 0.76
CA PHE A 300 1.36 3.56 0.15
C PHE A 300 0.76 4.69 0.98
N ASN A 301 1.60 5.44 1.66
CA ASN A 301 1.25 6.67 2.35
C ASN A 301 1.23 7.83 1.35
N ALA A 302 0.03 8.17 0.88
CA ALA A 302 -0.19 9.27 -0.06
C ALA A 302 0.04 10.64 0.60
N GLY A 303 -0.25 10.78 1.89
CA GLY A 303 -0.07 12.04 2.64
C GLY A 303 1.39 12.46 2.79
N ASP A 304 2.29 11.49 3.03
CA ASP A 304 3.75 11.72 3.15
C ASP A 304 4.54 11.32 1.88
N TYR A 305 3.85 10.91 0.79
CA TYR A 305 4.43 10.43 -0.49
C TYR A 305 5.56 9.38 -0.30
N ARG A 306 5.22 8.22 0.28
CA ARG A 306 6.17 7.11 0.54
C ARG A 306 5.45 5.78 0.73
N ILE A 307 6.20 4.67 0.74
CA ILE A 307 5.75 3.41 1.33
C ILE A 307 6.23 3.39 2.79
N ASP A 308 5.29 3.29 3.73
CA ASP A 308 5.56 3.09 5.15
C ASP A 308 5.28 1.62 5.54
N GLY A 309 5.85 1.20 6.67
CA GLY A 309 5.52 -0.07 7.32
C GLY A 309 5.54 0.00 8.85
N ILE A 310 4.80 -0.93 9.46
CA ILE A 310 4.80 -1.21 10.91
C ILE A 310 4.89 -2.72 11.16
N ILE A 311 5.49 -3.08 12.30
CA ILE A 311 5.43 -4.43 12.89
C ILE A 311 4.68 -4.31 14.21
N VAL A 312 3.70 -5.19 14.43
CA VAL A 312 2.90 -5.24 15.67
C VAL A 312 2.69 -6.68 16.13
N ASP A 313 2.32 -6.87 17.40
CA ASP A 313 2.13 -8.20 17.99
C ASP A 313 0.82 -8.86 17.56
N THR A 314 -0.23 -8.07 17.33
CA THR A 314 -1.59 -8.54 16.98
C THR A 314 -2.26 -7.61 15.96
N PRO A 315 -3.26 -8.07 15.18
CA PRO A 315 -3.96 -7.22 14.22
C PRO A 315 -4.65 -6.00 14.83
N THR A 316 -5.06 -6.10 16.10
CA THR A 316 -5.74 -5.04 16.86
C THR A 316 -4.80 -4.27 17.79
N SER A 317 -3.49 -4.34 17.57
CA SER A 317 -2.54 -3.46 18.24
C SER A 317 -2.79 -2.00 17.82
N ASP A 318 -2.45 -1.05 18.69
CA ASP A 318 -2.64 0.37 18.41
C ASP A 318 -1.63 0.88 17.36
N LEU A 319 -2.10 1.07 16.14
CA LEU A 319 -1.27 1.51 15.02
C LEU A 319 -0.86 2.99 15.14
N THR A 320 -1.46 3.76 16.06
CA THR A 320 -1.11 5.17 16.30
C THR A 320 0.11 5.33 17.20
N THR A 321 0.44 4.31 18.01
CA THR A 321 1.65 4.24 18.84
C THR A 321 2.69 3.22 18.37
N ALA A 322 2.35 2.37 17.39
CA ALA A 322 3.28 1.46 16.73
C ALA A 322 4.46 2.19 16.06
N TYR A 323 5.64 1.55 16.06
CA TYR A 323 6.85 2.15 15.46
C TYR A 323 6.82 2.07 13.93
N ARG A 324 6.36 3.15 13.30
CA ARG A 324 6.31 3.35 11.84
C ARG A 324 7.69 3.70 11.26
N ARG A 325 8.05 3.05 10.16
CA ARG A 325 9.30 3.27 9.42
C ARG A 325 9.01 3.44 7.92
N THR A 326 9.70 4.37 7.26
CA THR A 326 9.68 4.42 5.79
C THR A 326 10.43 3.22 5.23
N LEU A 327 9.89 2.61 4.17
CA LEU A 327 10.50 1.48 3.46
C LEU A 327 10.98 1.85 2.06
N VAL A 328 10.25 2.73 1.36
CA VAL A 328 10.67 3.35 0.09
C VAL A 328 10.12 4.79 0.07
N HIS A 329 10.94 5.76 -0.31
CA HIS A 329 10.60 7.17 -0.38
C HIS A 329 10.07 7.57 -1.77
N GLY A 330 9.22 8.60 -1.80
CA GLY A 330 8.88 9.31 -3.03
C GLY A 330 10.07 10.10 -3.57
N GLY A 331 10.41 9.85 -4.84
CA GLY A 331 11.46 10.55 -5.59
C GLY A 331 10.91 11.52 -6.63
N GLU A 332 11.81 12.23 -7.30
CA GLU A 332 11.54 13.01 -8.51
C GLU A 332 12.04 12.25 -9.75
N TRP A 333 11.37 12.39 -10.90
CA TRP A 333 11.80 11.76 -12.15
C TRP A 333 13.23 12.18 -12.52
N GLY A 334 14.11 11.20 -12.75
CA GLY A 334 15.53 11.45 -13.04
C GLY A 334 16.40 11.79 -11.81
N ARG A 335 15.86 11.67 -10.59
CA ARG A 335 16.58 11.70 -9.31
C ARG A 335 16.25 10.48 -8.46
N GLU A 336 16.04 9.36 -9.13
CA GLU A 336 15.66 8.09 -8.50
C GLU A 336 16.93 7.30 -8.11
N ASP A 337 16.84 6.57 -7.00
CA ASP A 337 17.90 5.69 -6.50
C ASP A 337 17.27 4.41 -5.90
N ASP A 338 18.07 3.63 -5.16
CA ASP A 338 17.60 2.40 -4.49
C ASP A 338 16.45 2.62 -3.48
N ALA A 339 16.36 3.81 -2.90
CA ALA A 339 15.39 4.18 -1.86
C ALA A 339 14.33 5.18 -2.34
N HIS A 340 14.59 5.94 -3.40
CA HIS A 340 13.72 7.01 -3.91
C HIS A 340 13.14 6.66 -5.29
N VAL A 341 11.81 6.50 -5.38
CA VAL A 341 11.12 6.09 -6.61
C VAL A 341 10.09 7.14 -7.02
N ALA A 342 10.09 7.56 -8.29
CA ALA A 342 9.17 8.58 -8.78
C ALA A 342 7.76 8.03 -9.04
N GLN A 343 6.73 8.69 -8.51
CA GLN A 343 5.32 8.31 -8.57
C GLN A 343 5.08 6.82 -8.21
N LEU A 344 5.71 6.38 -7.09
CA LEU A 344 5.53 5.04 -6.54
C LEU A 344 4.15 4.81 -5.90
N TYR A 345 3.76 3.54 -5.79
CA TYR A 345 2.64 3.05 -4.99
C TYR A 345 2.76 1.53 -4.80
N GLY A 346 1.79 0.89 -4.12
CA GLY A 346 1.92 -0.51 -3.72
C GLY A 346 2.84 -0.66 -2.50
N GLY A 347 3.76 -1.63 -2.55
CA GLY A 347 4.63 -1.98 -1.42
C GLY A 347 4.28 -3.32 -0.80
N TYR A 348 3.91 -4.31 -1.62
CA TYR A 348 3.39 -5.60 -1.15
C TYR A 348 4.51 -6.57 -0.75
N VAL A 349 4.40 -7.17 0.43
CA VAL A 349 5.42 -8.11 0.97
C VAL A 349 5.42 -9.43 0.21
N ILE A 350 6.54 -9.76 -0.44
CA ILE A 350 6.72 -10.98 -1.24
C ILE A 350 6.93 -12.20 -0.31
N PRO A 351 6.14 -13.29 -0.44
CA PRO A 351 6.25 -14.47 0.43
C PRO A 351 7.62 -15.16 0.32
N GLY A 352 8.38 -15.12 1.41
CA GLY A 352 9.81 -15.50 1.46
C GLY A 352 10.66 -14.42 2.14
N SER A 353 10.12 -13.20 2.24
CA SER A 353 10.59 -12.13 3.14
C SER A 353 10.67 -12.58 4.61
N THR A 354 11.47 -11.87 5.40
CA THR A 354 11.53 -11.96 6.88
C THR A 354 11.40 -10.56 7.51
N LEU A 355 11.26 -10.45 8.83
CA LEU A 355 11.11 -9.15 9.51
C LEU A 355 12.35 -8.25 9.34
N ASP A 356 13.55 -8.83 9.26
CA ASP A 356 14.81 -8.10 9.10
C ASP A 356 15.27 -7.99 7.64
N ASP A 357 14.57 -8.65 6.71
CA ASP A 357 14.89 -8.70 5.29
C ASP A 357 13.59 -8.84 4.47
N LEU A 358 12.91 -7.71 4.26
CA LEU A 358 11.70 -7.65 3.46
C LEU A 358 12.03 -7.52 1.98
N HIS A 359 11.28 -8.23 1.13
CA HIS A 359 11.21 -7.94 -0.29
C HIS A 359 9.81 -7.40 -0.64
N LEU A 360 9.77 -6.24 -1.28
CA LEU A 360 8.55 -5.51 -1.62
C LEU A 360 8.34 -5.45 -3.13
N SER A 361 7.12 -5.75 -3.56
CA SER A 361 6.61 -5.45 -4.90
C SER A 361 6.11 -4.00 -4.91
N VAL A 362 6.79 -3.14 -5.66
CA VAL A 362 6.57 -1.69 -5.70
C VAL A 362 6.18 -1.28 -7.12
N SER A 363 5.04 -0.61 -7.25
CA SER A 363 4.56 -0.09 -8.54
C SER A 363 5.07 1.33 -8.79
N GLN A 364 5.20 1.68 -10.06
CA GLN A 364 5.55 3.02 -10.51
C GLN A 364 4.78 3.37 -11.79
N TRP A 365 4.22 4.58 -11.83
CA TRP A 365 3.53 5.10 -13.01
C TRP A 365 3.87 6.56 -13.28
N ASN A 366 4.45 6.87 -14.45
CA ASN A 366 4.48 8.23 -14.95
C ASN A 366 3.11 8.62 -15.53
N THR A 367 2.35 9.35 -14.71
CA THR A 367 1.00 9.83 -15.05
C THR A 367 0.96 10.93 -16.13
N ALA A 368 2.11 11.56 -16.44
CA ALA A 368 2.21 12.58 -17.49
C ALA A 368 2.51 11.99 -18.87
N GLU A 369 3.54 11.13 -18.96
CA GLU A 369 3.99 10.51 -20.22
C GLU A 369 3.29 9.17 -20.52
N GLY A 370 2.62 8.57 -19.53
CA GLY A 370 2.03 7.23 -19.62
C GLY A 370 3.03 6.07 -19.51
N TRP A 371 4.33 6.36 -19.38
CA TRP A 371 5.44 5.41 -19.26
C TRP A 371 6.62 6.02 -18.45
N PRO A 372 7.30 5.29 -17.53
CA PRO A 372 7.09 3.90 -17.15
C PRO A 372 5.73 3.63 -16.50
N TYR A 373 5.27 2.40 -16.64
CA TYR A 373 4.12 1.84 -15.92
C TYR A 373 4.49 0.39 -15.61
N ARG A 374 5.17 0.19 -14.48
CA ARG A 374 5.93 -1.04 -14.17
C ARG A 374 5.85 -1.41 -12.69
N VAL A 375 6.21 -2.66 -12.40
CA VAL A 375 6.43 -3.20 -11.06
C VAL A 375 7.92 -3.51 -10.88
N MET A 376 8.44 -3.28 -9.67
CA MET A 376 9.85 -3.39 -9.30
C MET A 376 9.98 -4.09 -7.95
N GLN A 377 11.06 -4.86 -7.77
CA GLN A 377 11.39 -5.48 -6.49
C GLN A 377 12.38 -4.62 -5.73
N HIS A 378 12.00 -4.20 -4.53
CA HIS A 378 12.92 -3.58 -3.56
C HIS A 378 13.19 -4.56 -2.42
N ARG A 379 14.39 -4.53 -1.89
CA ARG A 379 14.79 -5.21 -0.65
C ARG A 379 14.95 -4.14 0.43
N VAL A 380 14.49 -4.43 1.65
CA VAL A 380 14.55 -3.52 2.80
C VAL A 380 15.08 -4.30 4.00
N ARG A 381 16.31 -3.99 4.43
CA ARG A 381 16.99 -4.64 5.55
C ARG A 381 16.92 -3.83 6.83
N GLY A 382 16.87 -4.54 7.96
CA GLY A 382 16.87 -3.95 9.31
C GLY A 382 15.53 -3.32 9.71
N PHE A 383 14.42 -3.73 9.09
CA PHE A 383 13.07 -3.25 9.44
C PHE A 383 12.57 -3.76 10.82
N GLY A 384 13.03 -4.94 11.26
CA GLY A 384 12.73 -5.53 12.56
C GLY A 384 13.60 -5.07 13.74
N GLY A 385 14.71 -4.36 13.49
CA GLY A 385 15.71 -3.96 14.50
C GLY A 385 15.70 -2.48 14.91
#